data_AF-A0A2X3L661-F1
#
_entry.id   AF-A0A2X3L661-F1
#
_cell.length_a   1.000
_cell.length_b   1.000
_cell.length_c   1.000
_cell.angle_alpha   90.00
_cell.angle_beta   90.00
_cell.angle_gamma   90.00
#
_symmetry.space_group_name_H-M   'P 1'
#
loop_
_entity.id
_entity.type
_entity.pdbx_description
1 polymer ?
#
loop_
_entity_poly.entity_id
_entity_poly.type
_entity_poly.pdbx_seq_one_letter_code
_entity_poly.pdbx_strand_id
1 'polypeptide(L)'
;MRLSGLILVTMAAFSSATVFAVDVSQIYGKIQIVDAFPDYKVQVVDAFQDLSVQKVYAFADSPGKWQIVDAFPDYKIQIVDAFPDFTIKYVDAFPGPP
;
A
#
# COMPACT_ATOMS: atom_id res chain seq x y z
N MET A 1 -5.54 40.11 -47.81
CA MET A 1 -4.89 39.84 -46.51
C MET A 1 -5.78 40.34 -45.37
N ARG A 2 -6.61 39.48 -44.78
CA ARG A 2 -7.05 39.56 -43.38
C ARG A 2 -7.31 38.12 -42.90
N LEU A 3 -6.48 37.68 -41.98
CA LEU A 3 -6.54 36.39 -41.28
C LEU A 3 -7.79 36.37 -40.38
N SER A 4 -8.61 35.33 -40.50
CA SER A 4 -9.59 34.90 -39.48
C SER A 4 -9.12 33.50 -39.04
N GLY A 5 -8.47 33.32 -37.89
CA GLY A 5 -9.12 33.18 -36.57
C GLY A 5 -9.40 31.68 -36.32
N LEU A 6 -8.38 30.87 -36.01
CA LEU A 6 -8.05 30.32 -34.68
C LEU A 6 -9.23 29.60 -33.98
N ILE A 7 -9.25 28.27 -34.05
CA ILE A 7 -9.74 27.41 -32.95
C ILE A 7 -8.67 26.35 -32.72
N LEU A 8 -7.78 26.64 -31.78
CA LEU A 8 -6.88 25.68 -31.19
C LEU A 8 -7.69 24.91 -30.13
N VAL A 9 -8.01 23.65 -30.39
CA VAL A 9 -8.57 22.73 -29.38
C VAL A 9 -7.41 22.38 -28.43
N THR A 10 -7.19 23.21 -27.42
CA THR A 10 -6.38 22.82 -26.27
C THR A 10 -7.28 22.32 -25.16
N MET A 11 -6.73 21.33 -24.44
CA MET A 11 -7.06 20.98 -23.05
C MET A 11 -7.89 19.72 -22.86
N ALA A 12 -7.18 18.59 -22.86
CA ALA A 12 -7.30 17.65 -21.75
C ALA A 12 -5.88 17.31 -21.30
N ALA A 13 -5.31 18.14 -20.42
CA ALA A 13 -4.24 17.65 -19.57
C ALA A 13 -4.91 16.61 -18.66
N PHE A 14 -4.76 15.33 -18.98
CA PHE A 14 -4.87 14.28 -17.98
C PHE A 14 -3.78 14.58 -16.96
N SER A 15 -4.09 15.41 -15.97
CA SER A 15 -3.34 15.47 -14.73
C SER A 15 -3.42 14.06 -14.17
N SER A 16 -2.39 13.27 -14.43
CA SER A 16 -2.14 12.02 -13.74
C SER A 16 -2.02 12.42 -12.27
N ALA A 17 -3.14 12.38 -11.57
CA ALA A 17 -3.16 12.39 -10.14
C ALA A 17 -2.41 11.13 -9.77
N THR A 18 -1.10 11.27 -9.55
CA THR A 18 -0.36 10.34 -8.72
C THR A 18 -1.04 10.44 -7.37
N VAL A 19 -2.12 9.68 -7.19
CA VAL A 19 -2.52 9.19 -5.87
C VAL A 19 -1.21 8.63 -5.34
N PHE A 20 -0.64 9.27 -4.32
CA PHE A 20 0.63 8.87 -3.75
C PHE A 20 0.48 7.42 -3.33
N ALA A 21 0.96 6.49 -4.16
CA ALA A 21 0.88 5.08 -3.89
C ALA A 21 1.66 4.83 -2.61
N VAL A 22 1.09 4.04 -1.69
CA VAL A 22 1.77 3.68 -0.45
C VAL A 22 3.07 2.96 -0.82
N ASP A 23 4.19 3.45 -0.30
CA ASP A 23 5.47 2.73 -0.45
C ASP A 23 5.49 1.53 0.49
N VAL A 24 4.95 0.41 0.00
CA VAL A 24 4.84 -0.84 0.74
C VAL A 24 6.19 -1.42 1.16
N SER A 25 7.30 -0.99 0.56
CA SER A 25 8.64 -1.43 0.94
C SER A 25 9.02 -0.96 2.35
N GLN A 26 8.39 0.11 2.85
CA GLN A 26 8.64 0.65 4.19
C GLN A 26 7.74 0.02 5.27
N ILE A 27 6.73 -0.76 4.88
CA ILE A 27 5.75 -1.31 5.81
C ILE A 27 6.22 -2.67 6.33
N TYR A 28 7.16 -2.62 7.28
CA TYR A 28 7.68 -3.76 8.02
C TYR A 28 7.92 -3.39 9.49
N GLY A 29 8.22 -4.37 10.34
CA GLY A 29 8.43 -4.14 11.76
C GLY A 29 7.32 -4.71 12.63
N LYS A 30 7.05 -4.04 13.74
CA LYS A 30 6.01 -4.39 14.70
C LYS A 30 4.66 -3.90 14.21
N ILE A 31 3.76 -4.83 13.95
CA ILE A 31 2.43 -4.55 13.44
C ILE A 31 1.40 -4.88 14.50
N GLN A 32 0.52 -3.93 14.79
CA GLN A 32 -0.66 -4.18 15.59
C GLN A 32 -1.87 -4.27 14.67
N ILE A 33 -2.63 -5.37 14.74
CA ILE A 33 -3.91 -5.48 14.06
C ILE A 33 -4.98 -4.80 14.91
N VAL A 34 -5.76 -3.90 14.30
CA VAL A 34 -6.78 -3.10 14.99
C VAL A 34 -8.09 -3.04 14.21
N ASP A 35 -9.20 -2.85 14.92
CA ASP A 35 -10.52 -2.68 14.32
C ASP A 35 -10.87 -1.20 14.01
N ALA A 36 -10.15 -0.24 14.60
CA ALA A 36 -10.40 1.19 14.43
C ALA A 36 -9.12 2.01 14.54
N PHE A 37 -9.14 3.19 13.91
CA PHE A 37 -8.01 4.13 13.83
C PHE A 37 -6.70 3.50 13.31
N PRO A 38 -6.73 2.80 12.16
CA PRO A 38 -5.51 2.25 11.57
C PRO A 38 -4.67 3.35 10.90
N ASP A 39 -3.39 3.05 10.71
CA ASP A 39 -2.53 3.80 9.80
C ASP A 39 -2.80 3.37 8.35
N TYR A 40 -3.04 2.08 8.13
CA TYR A 40 -3.41 1.53 6.81
C TYR A 40 -4.50 0.47 6.88
N LYS A 41 -5.35 0.47 5.87
CA LYS A 41 -6.30 -0.60 5.55
C LYS A 41 -5.68 -1.55 4.56
N VAL A 42 -5.64 -2.83 4.91
CA VAL A 42 -4.99 -3.86 4.12
C VAL A 42 -5.98 -4.96 3.77
N GLN A 43 -5.99 -5.37 2.51
CA GLN A 43 -6.75 -6.54 2.09
C GLN A 43 -5.80 -7.72 1.88
N VAL A 44 -6.17 -8.89 2.39
CA VAL A 44 -5.44 -10.14 2.13
C VAL A 44 -5.97 -10.76 0.84
N VAL A 45 -5.09 -11.07 -0.10
CA VAL A 45 -5.41 -11.65 -1.41
C VAL A 45 -4.54 -12.88 -1.70
N ASP A 46 -4.99 -13.71 -2.64
CA ASP A 46 -4.28 -14.94 -3.01
C ASP A 46 -3.28 -14.76 -4.16
N ALA A 47 -3.36 -13.67 -4.93
CA ALA A 47 -2.46 -13.35 -6.04
C ALA A 47 -2.47 -11.85 -6.37
N PHE A 48 -1.45 -11.39 -7.09
CA PHE A 48 -1.27 -9.99 -7.52
C PHE A 48 -1.28 -8.99 -6.36
N GLN A 49 -0.74 -9.41 -5.22
CA GLN A 49 -0.58 -8.54 -4.06
C GLN A 49 0.48 -7.45 -4.30
N ASP A 50 0.34 -6.34 -3.60
CA ASP A 50 1.35 -5.28 -3.56
C ASP A 50 2.54 -5.66 -2.67
N LEU A 51 2.30 -6.42 -1.60
CA LEU A 51 3.33 -6.81 -0.64
C LEU A 51 3.19 -8.28 -0.18
N SER A 52 4.25 -9.07 -0.32
CA SER A 52 4.34 -10.40 0.26
C SER A 52 4.75 -10.30 1.72
N VAL A 53 3.90 -10.77 2.63
CA VAL A 53 4.10 -10.64 4.08
C VAL A 53 4.46 -11.98 4.70
N GLN A 54 5.61 -12.04 5.36
CA GLN A 54 6.00 -13.14 6.23
C GLN A 54 5.80 -12.73 7.69
N LYS A 55 4.99 -13.51 8.42
CA LYS A 55 4.84 -13.34 9.87
C LYS A 55 6.06 -13.93 10.58
N VAL A 56 6.71 -13.13 11.42
CA VAL A 56 7.93 -13.52 12.15
C VAL A 56 7.78 -13.25 13.64
N TYR A 57 8.52 -13.98 14.46
CA TYR A 57 8.52 -13.78 15.93
C TYR A 57 9.55 -12.75 16.41
N ALA A 58 10.58 -12.48 15.60
CA ALA A 58 11.64 -11.50 15.86
C ALA A 58 12.29 -11.08 14.53
N PHE A 59 13.09 -10.00 14.57
CA PHE A 59 13.86 -9.49 13.41
C PHE A 59 12.97 -9.14 12.21
N ALA A 60 11.90 -8.38 12.46
CA ALA A 60 11.08 -7.76 11.43
C ALA A 60 11.76 -6.50 10.88
N ASP A 61 12.96 -6.64 10.33
CA ASP A 61 13.89 -5.55 9.96
C ASP A 61 14.00 -5.31 8.45
N SER A 62 13.13 -5.94 7.66
CA SER A 62 13.17 -5.86 6.20
C SER A 62 11.76 -5.87 5.60
N PRO A 63 11.58 -5.35 4.37
CA PRO A 63 10.29 -5.28 3.70
C PRO A 63 9.50 -6.58 3.78
N GLY A 64 8.20 -6.48 4.11
CA GLY A 64 7.30 -7.62 4.20
C GLY A 64 7.48 -8.53 5.41
N LYS A 65 8.46 -8.31 6.31
CA LYS A 65 8.51 -9.04 7.59
C LYS A 65 7.66 -8.33 8.63
N TRP A 66 6.63 -9.01 9.14
CA TRP A 66 5.72 -8.46 10.15
C TRP A 66 5.83 -9.25 11.44
N GLN A 67 6.17 -8.56 12.53
CA GLN A 67 6.04 -9.09 13.89
C GLN A 67 4.73 -8.59 14.49
N ILE A 68 3.77 -9.49 14.70
CA ILE A 68 2.47 -9.10 15.26
C ILE A 68 2.60 -8.86 16.76
N VAL A 69 2.14 -7.70 17.25
CA VAL A 69 2.22 -7.29 18.66
C VAL A 69 0.94 -6.62 19.15
N ASP A 70 0.72 -6.63 20.45
CA ASP A 70 -0.43 -5.97 21.09
C ASP A 70 -0.14 -4.54 21.58
N ALA A 71 1.14 -4.14 21.68
CA ALA A 71 1.55 -2.83 22.18
C ALA A 71 2.84 -2.34 21.53
N PHE A 72 3.00 -1.01 21.50
CA PHE A 72 4.14 -0.30 20.89
C PHE A 72 4.44 -0.74 19.44
N PRO A 73 3.43 -0.70 18.53
CA PRO A 73 3.66 -1.01 17.13
C PRO A 73 4.39 0.13 16.42
N ASP A 74 5.03 -0.23 15.31
CA ASP A 74 5.49 0.71 14.29
C ASP A 74 4.30 1.14 13.41
N TYR A 75 3.39 0.20 13.09
CA TYR A 75 2.17 0.45 12.32
C TYR A 75 0.93 -0.26 12.89
N LYS A 76 -0.22 0.40 12.81
CA LYS A 76 -1.55 -0.17 13.04
C LYS A 76 -2.20 -0.52 11.70
N ILE A 77 -2.50 -1.79 11.51
CA ILE A 77 -3.14 -2.30 10.29
C ILE A 77 -4.56 -2.74 10.61
N GLN A 78 -5.52 -2.28 9.81
CA GLN A 78 -6.87 -2.84 9.79
C GLN A 78 -7.00 -3.77 8.59
N ILE A 79 -7.43 -5.01 8.83
CA ILE A 79 -7.75 -5.93 7.73
C ILE A 79 -9.16 -5.63 7.23
N VAL A 80 -9.31 -5.44 5.91
CA VAL A 80 -10.59 -5.10 5.27
C VAL A 80 -10.83 -5.96 4.02
N ASP A 81 -12.10 -6.11 3.65
CA ASP A 81 -12.50 -6.84 2.43
C ASP A 81 -12.67 -5.93 1.20
N ALA A 82 -12.75 -4.61 1.40
CA ALA A 82 -12.96 -3.64 0.32
C ALA A 82 -12.33 -2.28 0.64
N PHE A 83 -12.00 -1.54 -0.43
CA PHE A 83 -11.34 -0.24 -0.38
C PHE A 83 -10.05 -0.23 0.47
N PRO A 84 -9.11 -1.17 0.24
CA PRO A 84 -7.81 -1.15 0.91
C PRO A 84 -6.93 -0.03 0.38
N ASP A 85 -5.93 0.37 1.19
CA ASP A 85 -4.83 1.22 0.75
C ASP A 85 -3.81 0.42 -0.06
N PHE A 86 -3.59 -0.85 0.30
CA PHE A 86 -2.81 -1.82 -0.46
C PHE A 86 -3.19 -3.27 -0.10
N THR A 87 -2.75 -4.21 -0.92
CA THR A 87 -3.03 -5.64 -0.78
C THR A 87 -1.79 -6.41 -0.32
N ILE A 88 -2.01 -7.45 0.49
CA ILE A 88 -0.95 -8.36 0.92
C ILE A 88 -1.28 -9.80 0.57
N LYS A 89 -0.25 -10.63 0.49
CA LYS A 89 -0.37 -12.08 0.55
C LYS A 89 0.54 -12.60 1.66
N TYR A 90 0.01 -13.43 2.54
CA TYR A 90 0.87 -14.11 3.52
C TYR A 90 1.69 -15.21 2.86
N VAL A 91 2.98 -15.26 3.16
CA VAL A 91 3.95 -16.21 2.61
C VAL A 91 4.86 -16.77 3.71
N ASP A 92 5.38 -17.97 3.49
CA ASP A 92 6.35 -18.59 4.40
C ASP A 92 7.81 -18.20 4.08
N ALA A 93 8.09 -17.72 2.88
CA ALA A 93 9.41 -17.32 2.41
C ALA A 93 9.32 -16.21 1.34
N PHE A 94 10.44 -15.53 1.10
CA PHE A 94 10.57 -14.43 0.13
C PHE A 94 9.59 -13.26 0.37
N PRO A 95 9.60 -12.66 1.57
CA PRO A 95 8.80 -11.45 1.83
C PRO A 95 9.33 -10.25 1.05
N GLY A 96 8.46 -9.26 0.86
CA GLY A 96 8.77 -8.02 0.18
C GLY A 96 7.82 -7.70 -0.98
N PRO A 97 7.95 -6.52 -1.58
CA PRO A 97 7.26 -6.18 -2.82
C PRO A 97 7.69 -7.12 -3.97
N PRO A 98 6.84 -7.33 -4.99
CA PRO A 98 7.16 -8.11 -6.19
C PRO A 98 8.42 -7.66 -6.93
#